data_AF-A0AAJ1D0D8-F1
#
_entry.id   AF-A0AAJ1D0D8-F1
#
_cell.length_a   1.000
_cell.length_b   1.000
_cell.length_c   1.000
_cell.angle_alpha   90.00
_cell.angle_beta   90.00
_cell.angle_gamma   90.00
#
_symmetry.space_group_name_H-M   'P 1'
#
loop_
_entity.id
_entity.type
_entity.pdbx_description
1 polymer ?
#
loop_
_entity_poly.entity_id
_entity_poly.type
_entity_poly.pdbx_seq_one_letter_code
_entity_poly.pdbx_strand_id
1 'polypeptide(L)'
;MDSITTSRNKARDIESEIVSRIAAEGVTAVAKKLGVDKSQVSRWQSRGGLVEKASRLLAALDFQQPAGMVIIKGDETGELAQCLIGMLEHIRSKDGGSGG
;
A
#
# COMPACT_ATOMS: atom_id res chain seq x y z
N MET A 1 9.69 23.32 -12.30
CA MET A 1 10.91 22.84 -11.61
C MET A 1 10.48 21.94 -10.42
N ASP A 2 9.55 21.00 -10.64
CA ASP A 2 8.60 20.53 -9.60
C ASP A 2 8.63 19.00 -9.42
N SER A 3 9.42 18.29 -10.23
CA SER A 3 9.43 16.83 -10.27
C SER A 3 10.25 16.20 -9.14
N ILE A 4 11.30 16.88 -8.64
CA ILE A 4 12.23 16.29 -7.65
C ILE A 4 11.61 16.19 -6.25
N THR A 5 10.81 17.19 -5.84
CA THR A 5 10.11 17.20 -4.55
C THR A 5 9.00 16.16 -4.52
N THR A 6 8.25 16.02 -5.62
CA THR A 6 7.22 15.00 -5.80
C THR A 6 7.79 13.58 -5.75
N SER A 7 8.91 13.31 -6.43
CA SER A 7 9.55 11.98 -6.42
C SER A 7 10.08 11.59 -5.04
N ARG A 8 10.55 12.55 -4.23
CA ARG A 8 11.05 12.27 -2.87
C ARG A 8 9.93 11.90 -1.90
N ASN A 9 8.78 12.56 -2.00
CA ASN A 9 7.60 12.23 -1.19
C ASN A 9 7.03 10.86 -1.62
N LYS A 10 6.86 10.64 -2.93
CA LYS A 10 6.44 9.33 -3.48
C LYS A 10 7.34 8.18 -3.03
N ALA A 11 8.66 8.36 -3.03
CA ALA A 11 9.58 7.33 -2.56
C ALA A 11 9.39 6.99 -1.08
N ARG A 12 9.08 7.97 -0.23
CA ARG A 12 8.81 7.74 1.20
C ARG A 12 7.47 7.04 1.42
N ASP A 13 6.47 7.37 0.61
CA ASP A 13 5.15 6.73 0.68
C ASP A 13 5.26 5.25 0.28
N ILE A 14 5.98 4.95 -0.80
CA ILE A 14 6.27 3.58 -1.25
C ILE A 14 7.09 2.82 -0.19
N GLU A 15 8.09 3.46 0.40
CA GLU A 15 8.90 2.86 1.47
C GLU A 15 8.04 2.49 2.67
N SER A 16 7.19 3.43 3.13
CA SER A 16 6.27 3.20 4.24
C SER A 16 5.31 2.05 3.95
N GLU A 17 4.79 1.99 2.73
CA GLU A 17 3.89 0.91 2.32
C GLU A 17 4.59 -0.45 2.28
N ILE A 18 5.79 -0.54 1.71
CA ILE A 18 6.57 -1.79 1.66
C ILE A 18 6.86 -2.27 3.08
N VAL A 19 7.32 -1.38 3.96
CA VAL A 19 7.58 -1.72 5.37
C VAL A 19 6.30 -2.15 6.07
N SER A 20 5.18 -1.45 5.85
CA SER A 20 3.89 -1.79 6.45
C SER A 20 3.39 -3.15 5.99
N ARG A 21 3.56 -3.51 4.72
CA ARG A 21 3.17 -4.82 4.18
C ARG A 21 4.06 -5.93 4.70
N ILE A 22 5.37 -5.69 4.82
CA ILE A 22 6.29 -6.64 5.44
C ILE A 22 5.94 -6.84 6.92
N ALA A 23 5.55 -5.79 7.64
CA ALA A 23 5.11 -5.89 9.02
C ALA A 23 3.78 -6.65 9.16
N ALA A 24 2.82 -6.40 8.28
CA ALA A 24 1.52 -7.08 8.28
C ALA A 24 1.62 -8.58 7.95
N GLU A 25 2.45 -8.96 6.98
CA GLU A 25 2.70 -10.36 6.62
C GLU A 25 3.65 -11.04 7.62
N GLY A 26 4.57 -10.26 8.21
CA GLY A 26 5.60 -10.72 9.12
C GLY A 26 6.90 -11.12 8.40
N VAL A 27 8.03 -10.66 8.96
CA VAL A 27 9.40 -10.88 8.44
C VAL A 27 9.69 -12.36 8.15
N THR A 28 9.18 -13.28 8.98
CA THR A 28 9.37 -14.73 8.81
C THR A 28 8.63 -15.29 7.59
N ALA A 29 7.40 -14.83 7.35
CA ALA A 29 6.60 -15.30 6.22
C ALA A 29 7.15 -14.73 4.91
N VAL A 30 7.56 -13.46 4.90
CA VAL A 30 8.24 -12.83 3.76
C VAL A 30 9.56 -13.54 3.43
N ALA A 31 10.37 -13.82 4.46
CA ALA A 31 11.63 -14.57 4.30
C ALA A 31 11.38 -15.95 3.66
N LYS A 32 10.36 -16.67 4.13
CA LYS A 32 9.97 -17.98 3.58
C LYS A 32 9.50 -17.89 2.13
N LYS A 33 8.68 -16.89 1.77
CA LYS A 33 8.19 -16.68 0.40
C LYS A 33 9.32 -16.34 -0.58
N LEU A 34 10.32 -15.59 -0.12
CA LEU A 34 11.45 -15.14 -0.93
C LEU A 34 12.64 -16.12 -0.91
N GLY A 35 12.59 -17.18 -0.09
CA GLY A 35 13.70 -18.13 0.06
C GLY A 35 14.95 -17.51 0.69
N VAL A 36 14.80 -16.44 1.47
CA VAL A 36 15.91 -15.72 2.11
C VAL A 36 15.87 -15.88 3.62
N ASP A 37 16.99 -15.60 4.29
CA ASP A 37 17.05 -15.61 5.75
C ASP A 37 16.33 -14.40 6.35
N LYS A 38 15.75 -14.57 7.55
CA LYS A 38 15.04 -13.49 8.27
C LYS A 38 15.96 -12.29 8.56
N SER A 39 17.24 -12.53 8.78
CA SER A 39 18.24 -11.47 8.97
C SER A 39 18.41 -10.60 7.73
N GLN A 40 18.26 -11.17 6.53
CA GLN A 40 18.30 -10.42 5.27
C GLN A 40 17.08 -9.52 5.13
N VAL A 41 15.89 -10.03 5.45
CA VAL A 41 14.65 -9.23 5.40
C VAL A 41 14.68 -8.09 6.42
N SER A 42 15.25 -8.31 7.61
CA SER A 42 15.49 -7.25 8.59
C SER A 42 16.51 -6.22 8.07
N ARG A 43 17.59 -6.68 7.43
CA ARG A 43 18.61 -5.82 6.83
C ARG A 43 18.10 -4.99 5.66
N TRP A 44 17.14 -5.51 4.89
CA TRP A 44 16.53 -4.77 3.79
C TRP A 44 15.67 -3.59 4.26
N GLN A 45 15.00 -3.74 5.41
CA GLN A 45 14.20 -2.70 6.06
C GLN A 45 15.06 -1.68 6.82
N SER A 46 16.36 -1.95 7.00
CA SER A 46 17.27 -1.01 7.63
C SER A 46 17.54 0.21 6.74
N ARG A 47 17.89 1.34 7.36
CA ARG A 47 18.20 2.60 6.67
C ARG A 47 19.34 2.39 5.66
N GLY A 48 19.16 2.83 4.42
CA GLY A 48 20.09 2.60 3.31
C GLY A 48 20.00 1.19 2.70
N GLY A 49 19.04 0.38 3.14
CA GLY A 49 18.82 -0.99 2.71
C GLY A 49 18.16 -1.12 1.34
N LEU A 50 17.80 -2.36 1.00
CA LEU A 50 17.17 -2.69 -0.28
C LEU A 50 15.79 -2.06 -0.42
N VAL A 51 15.03 -1.91 0.68
CA VAL A 51 13.70 -1.28 0.66
C VAL A 51 13.79 0.19 0.26
N GLU A 52 14.75 0.94 0.79
CA GLU A 52 14.93 2.36 0.44
C GLU A 52 15.34 2.52 -1.04
N LYS A 53 16.26 1.68 -1.54
CA LYS A 53 16.69 1.69 -2.95
C LYS A 53 15.56 1.29 -3.90
N ALA A 54 14.81 0.25 -3.54
CA ALA A 54 13.65 -0.21 -4.29
C ALA A 54 12.56 0.87 -4.33
N SER A 55 12.32 1.56 -3.22
CA SER A 55 11.32 2.64 -3.15
C SER A 55 11.69 3.82 -4.04
N ARG A 56 12.96 4.22 -4.06
CA ARG A 56 13.46 5.25 -4.97
C ARG A 56 13.39 4.81 -6.44
N LEU A 57 13.69 3.54 -6.73
CA LEU A 57 13.56 2.97 -8.07
C LEU A 57 12.10 2.98 -8.54
N LEU A 58 11.18 2.50 -7.71
CA LEU A 58 9.75 2.48 -8.00
C LEU A 58 9.19 3.91 -8.17
N ALA A 59 9.64 4.86 -7.36
CA ALA A 59 9.28 6.27 -7.54
C ALA A 59 9.84 6.87 -8.84
N ALA A 60 11.04 6.48 -9.26
CA ALA A 60 11.64 6.92 -10.53
C ALA A 60 10.96 6.32 -11.75
N LEU A 61 10.43 5.10 -11.62
CA LEU A 61 9.65 4.43 -12.66
C LEU A 61 8.18 4.88 -12.68
N ASP A 62 7.79 5.82 -11.80
CA ASP A 62 6.41 6.21 -11.52
C ASP A 62 5.49 4.99 -11.40
N PHE A 63 5.97 3.96 -10.68
CA PHE A 63 5.26 2.71 -10.49
C PHE A 63 4.00 2.99 -9.67
N GLN A 64 2.91 3.28 -10.38
CA GLN A 64 1.59 3.51 -9.82
C GLN A 64 1.13 2.19 -9.17
N GLN A 65 0.86 2.22 -7.86
CA GLN A 65 -0.02 1.20 -7.29
C GLN A 65 -1.32 1.19 -8.09
N PRO A 66 -1.95 0.02 -8.31
CA PRO A 66 -3.27 -0.01 -8.92
C PRO A 66 -4.17 0.95 -8.14
N ALA A 67 -4.69 1.95 -8.85
CA ALA A 67 -5.39 3.14 -8.34
C ALA A 67 -6.74 2.83 -7.65
N GLY A 68 -6.91 1.64 -7.09
CA GLY A 68 -8.12 1.18 -6.39
C GLY A 68 -7.89 0.74 -4.95
N MET A 69 -6.67 0.83 -4.41
CA MET A 69 -6.39 0.46 -3.03
C MET A 69 -6.30 1.70 -2.14
N VAL A 70 -7.42 2.04 -1.50
CA VAL A 70 -7.51 3.08 -0.47
C VAL A 70 -7.17 2.43 0.88
N ILE A 71 -5.95 2.67 1.38
CA ILE A 71 -5.50 2.22 2.71
C ILE A 71 -5.81 3.34 3.72
N ILE A 72 -6.88 3.21 4.51
CA ILE A 72 -7.19 4.12 5.62
C ILE A 72 -6.74 3.44 6.92
N LYS A 73 -5.92 4.13 7.72
CA LYS A 73 -5.42 3.66 9.00
C LYS A 73 -5.89 4.61 10.11
N GLY A 74 -6.55 4.08 11.14
CA GLY A 74 -7.06 4.84 12.30
C GLY A 74 -8.30 4.19 12.91
N ASP A 75 -8.73 4.65 14.09
CA ASP A 75 -9.91 4.12 14.79
C ASP A 75 -11.23 4.41 14.01
N GLU A 76 -11.26 5.52 13.28
CA GLU A 76 -12.38 5.95 12.41
C GLU A 76 -12.54 5.09 11.13
N THR A 77 -11.62 4.15 10.89
CA THR A 77 -11.63 3.28 9.69
C THR A 77 -12.86 2.37 9.66
N GLY A 78 -13.34 1.92 10.83
CA GLY A 78 -14.52 1.05 10.91
C GLY A 78 -15.80 1.76 10.48
N GLU A 79 -16.01 2.98 10.96
CA GLU A 79 -17.21 3.77 10.68
C GLU A 79 -17.26 4.21 9.21
N LEU A 80 -16.12 4.65 8.67
CA LEU A 80 -16.01 5.03 7.26
C LEU A 80 -16.19 3.82 6.32
N ALA A 81 -15.66 2.65 6.68
CA ALA A 81 -15.86 1.43 5.92
C ALA A 81 -17.34 1.02 5.89
N GLN A 82 -18.04 1.06 7.02
CA GLN A 82 -19.48 0.77 7.09
C GLN A 82 -20.31 1.77 6.28
N CYS A 83 -19.98 3.06 6.37
CA CYS A 83 -20.65 4.10 5.59
C CYS A 83 -20.45 3.89 4.08
N LEU A 84 -19.23 3.57 3.65
CA LEU A 84 -18.93 3.27 2.25
C LEU A 84 -19.64 2.01 1.76
N ILE A 85 -19.69 0.94 2.57
CA ILE A 85 -20.45 -0.28 2.24
C ILE A 85 -21.92 0.05 2.02
N GLY A 86 -22.53 0.84 2.93
CA GLY A 86 -23.92 1.26 2.81
C GLY A 86 -24.20 2.08 1.54
N MET A 87 -23.30 2.99 1.18
CA MET A 87 -23.42 3.79 -0.05
C MET A 87 -23.30 2.92 -1.31
N LEU A 88 -22.36 1.97 -1.34
CA LEU A 88 -22.17 1.05 -2.46
C LEU A 88 -23.33 0.07 -2.63
N GLU A 89 -23.93 -0.39 -1.53
CA GLU A 89 -25.13 -1.24 -1.54
C GLU A 89 -26.35 -0.52 -2.11
N HIS A 90 -26.46 0.79 -1.85
CA HIS A 90 -27.51 1.63 -2.40
C HIS A 90 -27.38 1.80 -3.93
N ILE A 91 -26.15 1.91 -4.44
CA ILE A 91 -25.87 1.97 -5.88
C ILE A 91 -26.16 0.63 -6.54
N ARG A 92 -25.72 -0.49 -5.93
CA ARG A 92 -26.00 -1.85 -6.42
C ARG A 92 -27.49 -2.16 -6.53
N SER A 93 -28.30 -1.62 -5.61
CA SER A 93 -29.76 -1.85 -5.60
C SER A 93 -30.49 -1.00 -6.65
N LYS A 94 -29.94 0.16 -7.04
CA LYS A 94 -30.56 1.10 -7.97
C LYS A 94 -30.40 0.69 -9.44
N ASP A 95 -29.41 -0.15 -9.77
CA ASP A 95 -29.26 -0.80 -11.09
C ASP A 95 -30.16 -2.04 -11.27
N GLY A 96 -30.84 -2.51 -10.21
CA GLY A 96 -31.72 -3.69 -10.25
C GLY A 96 -33.22 -3.42 -10.39
N GLY A 97 -33.63 -2.15 -10.56
CA GLY A 97 -35.02 -1.73 -10.44
C GLY A 97 -35.46 -0.69 -11.47
N SER A 98 -35.38 -1.02 -12.76
CA SER A 98 -36.23 -0.39 -13.78
C SER A 98 -36.53 -1.38 -14.89
N GLY A 99 -37.53 -2.22 -14.61
CA GLY A 99 -38.17 -3.14 -15.53
C GLY A 99 -39.61 -3.33 -15.07
N GLY A 100 -40.42 -2.31 -15.31
CA GLY A 100 -41.85 -2.25 -15.02
C GLY A 100 -42.47 -1.09 -15.79
#